data_AF-A0A3M6YEE9-F1
#
_entry.id   AF-A0A3M6YEE9-F1
#
_cell.length_a   1.000
_cell.length_b   1.000
_cell.length_c   1.000
_cell.angle_alpha   90.00
_cell.angle_beta   90.00
_cell.angle_gamma   90.00
#
_symmetry.space_group_name_H-M   'P 1'
#
loop_
_entity.id
_entity.type
_entity.pdbx_description
1 polymer ?
#
loop_
_entity_poly.entity_id
_entity_poly.type
_entity_poly.pdbx_seq_one_letter_code
_entity_poly.pdbx_strand_id
1 'polypeptide(L)'
;MYPLSPILLATITSAAPWGDYQWQHASRPGAADQSNGHNPPHHFAAPFGQHGGGMTSAAYFLDNNPNGSAIIALTVGSDGLLSDPVRTSTGGYGAISVNPDGSPRPADTLSSQGSVTVKGNMLFTINAGSNTVVMFNIDPEDPTNLKMVGAPADTMGEVPVSVDYSDELHTACVLDGGSKPGVSCFHVDPWKGLVSQGSLRSLGYDFNQTTPPTAPAGTASQIIFDPDSKALFAILKGYAGPPAIPGSVVAYKTE
;
A
#
# COMPACT_ATOMS: atom_id res chain seq x y z
N MET A 1 30.12 11.37 14.17
CA MET A 1 29.21 10.81 13.14
C MET A 1 28.32 9.82 13.84
N TYR A 2 27.06 10.16 14.07
CA TYR A 2 26.07 9.24 14.64
C TYR A 2 25.41 8.47 13.49
N PRO A 3 25.24 7.15 13.60
CA PRO A 3 24.44 6.40 12.63
C PRO A 3 22.97 6.78 12.83
N LEU A 4 22.33 7.30 11.78
CA LEU A 4 20.90 7.54 11.76
C LEU A 4 20.18 6.19 11.66
N SER A 5 19.46 5.80 12.70
CA SER A 5 18.48 4.71 12.63
C SER A 5 17.28 5.16 11.79
N PRO A 6 16.92 4.47 10.69
CA PRO A 6 15.68 4.75 9.99
C PRO A 6 14.51 4.21 10.81
N ILE A 7 13.56 5.09 11.12
CA ILE A 7 12.26 4.70 11.68
C ILE A 7 11.41 4.20 10.49
N LEU A 8 11.12 2.90 10.47
CA LEU A 8 10.18 2.28 9.52
C LEU A 8 8.76 2.75 9.88
N LEU A 9 8.13 3.53 8.98
CA LEU A 9 6.69 3.79 9.03
C LEU A 9 6.00 2.99 7.95
N ALA A 10 4.85 2.42 8.30
CA ALA A 10 4.20 1.34 7.56
C ALA A 10 2.74 1.61 7.33
N THR A 11 2.27 1.31 6.12
CA THR A 11 0.87 0.97 5.88
C THR A 11 0.70 -0.54 6.07
N ILE A 12 -0.02 -0.95 7.11
CA ILE A 12 -0.38 -2.35 7.30
C ILE A 12 -1.51 -2.67 6.31
N THR A 13 -1.22 -3.50 5.31
CA THR A 13 -2.24 -4.19 4.53
C THR A 13 -2.11 -5.68 4.79
N SER A 14 -3.17 -6.30 5.31
CA SER A 14 -3.24 -7.74 5.55
C SER A 14 -4.03 -8.37 4.41
N ALA A 15 -3.42 -9.35 3.74
CA ALA A 15 -4.16 -10.28 2.90
C ALA A 15 -4.71 -11.38 3.83
N ALA A 16 -6.01 -11.35 4.11
CA ALA A 16 -6.74 -12.50 4.62
C ALA A 16 -7.62 -13.05 3.47
N PRO A 17 -7.73 -14.38 3.30
CA PRO A 17 -8.76 -14.95 2.43
C PRO A 17 -10.13 -14.73 3.08
N TRP A 18 -11.01 -13.98 2.41
CA TRP A 18 -12.35 -13.67 2.93
C TRP A 18 -13.25 -14.90 2.77
N GLY A 19 -13.82 -15.37 3.88
CA GLY A 19 -15.00 -16.23 3.89
C GLY A 19 -16.28 -15.39 3.93
N ASP A 20 -17.36 -15.90 3.34
CA ASP A 20 -18.66 -15.23 3.21
C ASP A 20 -19.23 -14.73 4.54
N TYR A 21 -19.48 -13.42 4.65
CA TYR A 21 -20.21 -12.83 5.78
C TYR A 21 -21.67 -12.54 5.38
N GLN A 22 -22.59 -13.40 5.84
CA GLN A 22 -24.01 -13.06 5.93
C GLN A 22 -24.24 -12.08 7.09
N TRP A 23 -24.78 -10.90 6.78
CA TRP A 23 -25.20 -9.91 7.78
C TRP A 23 -26.44 -10.39 8.54
N GLN A 24 -26.31 -10.64 9.85
CA GLN A 24 -27.46 -10.71 10.76
C GLN A 24 -27.56 -9.41 11.55
N HIS A 25 -28.68 -8.71 11.38
CA HIS A 25 -29.02 -7.49 12.09
C HIS A 25 -29.21 -7.74 13.59
N ALA A 26 -28.58 -6.89 14.40
CA ALA A 26 -28.78 -6.85 15.84
C ALA A 26 -30.05 -6.08 16.21
N SER A 27 -30.90 -6.70 17.04
CA SER A 27 -31.95 -6.04 17.84
C SER A 27 -31.73 -6.39 19.32
N ARG A 28 -31.91 -5.40 20.19
CA ARG A 28 -31.58 -5.39 21.63
C ARG A 28 -32.87 -5.55 22.48
N PRO A 29 -32.82 -5.58 23.84
CA PRO A 29 -32.65 -6.73 24.73
C PRO A 29 -33.90 -7.06 25.59
N GLY A 30 -33.95 -8.23 26.24
CA GLY A 30 -34.99 -8.59 27.20
C GLY A 30 -34.59 -9.63 28.25
N ALA A 31 -34.64 -9.19 29.51
CA ALA A 31 -34.97 -9.89 30.77
C ALA A 31 -34.31 -11.23 31.18
N ALA A 32 -33.64 -11.15 32.34
CA ALA A 32 -33.56 -12.07 33.50
C ALA A 32 -34.00 -13.55 33.37
N ASP A 33 -33.20 -14.50 33.87
CA ASP A 33 -33.41 -15.10 35.20
C ASP A 33 -32.24 -16.04 35.61
N GLN A 34 -32.18 -16.34 36.91
CA GLN A 34 -31.17 -17.03 37.71
C GLN A 34 -31.13 -18.56 37.53
N SER A 35 -30.00 -19.18 37.88
CA SER A 35 -29.87 -20.23 38.94
C SER A 35 -28.84 -21.34 38.65
N ASN A 36 -28.28 -21.83 39.76
CA ASN A 36 -27.15 -22.75 39.94
C ASN A 36 -27.43 -24.23 39.59
N GLY A 37 -26.37 -25.02 39.31
CA GLY A 37 -26.21 -26.36 39.94
C GLY A 37 -25.83 -27.58 39.08
N HIS A 38 -24.53 -27.93 39.05
CA HIS A 38 -23.84 -29.23 39.11
C HIS A 38 -24.51 -30.58 38.67
N ASN A 39 -23.92 -31.31 37.69
CA ASN A 39 -23.06 -32.52 37.88
C ASN A 39 -22.53 -33.16 36.55
N PRO A 40 -21.47 -34.03 36.58
CA PRO A 40 -20.51 -34.33 35.48
C PRO A 40 -20.67 -35.75 34.87
N PRO A 41 -19.64 -36.38 34.25
CA PRO A 41 -18.94 -36.05 33.01
C PRO A 41 -19.23 -37.09 31.91
N HIS A 42 -19.43 -36.67 30.66
CA HIS A 42 -19.43 -37.61 29.53
C HIS A 42 -18.42 -37.17 28.49
N HIS A 43 -17.40 -38.02 28.36
CA HIS A 43 -16.41 -38.05 27.31
C HIS A 43 -17.08 -38.06 25.93
N PHE A 44 -17.00 -36.95 25.23
CA PHE A 44 -16.88 -36.93 23.77
C PHE A 44 -15.68 -36.05 23.45
N ALA A 45 -14.50 -36.65 23.54
CA ALA A 45 -13.34 -36.12 22.84
C ALA A 45 -13.69 -36.18 21.36
N ALA A 46 -14.10 -35.06 20.79
CA ALA A 46 -14.02 -34.87 19.36
C ALA A 46 -12.53 -35.07 19.00
N PRO A 47 -12.20 -35.90 18.00
CA PRO A 47 -10.84 -35.95 17.53
C PRO A 47 -10.49 -34.53 17.10
N PHE A 48 -9.46 -33.96 17.72
CA PHE A 48 -8.78 -32.81 17.17
C PHE A 48 -8.33 -33.21 15.77
N GLY A 49 -9.15 -32.86 14.78
CA GLY A 49 -8.76 -32.91 13.39
C GLY A 49 -7.58 -31.95 13.24
N GLN A 50 -6.37 -32.52 13.20
CA GLN A 50 -5.21 -31.84 12.63
C GLN A 50 -5.47 -31.68 11.12
N HIS A 51 -6.12 -30.59 10.77
CA HIS A 51 -6.16 -30.01 9.43
C HIS A 51 -6.09 -28.48 9.66
N GLY A 52 -5.11 -27.72 9.22
CA GLY A 52 -3.85 -27.99 8.53
C GLY A 52 -2.78 -27.02 9.04
N GLY A 53 -1.54 -27.15 8.58
CA GLY A 53 -0.47 -26.19 8.91
C GLY A 53 -0.97 -24.77 8.71
N GLY A 54 -0.91 -23.96 9.78
CA GLY A 54 -1.54 -22.65 9.81
C GLY A 54 -1.08 -21.82 8.61
N MET A 55 -2.03 -21.33 7.82
CA MET A 55 -1.73 -20.40 6.73
C MET A 55 -0.90 -19.26 7.31
N THR A 56 0.34 -19.15 6.84
CA THR A 56 1.22 -18.03 7.16
C THR A 56 0.62 -16.80 6.49
N SER A 57 0.63 -15.66 7.19
CA SER A 57 0.27 -14.37 6.62
C SER A 57 1.48 -13.44 6.73
N ALA A 58 1.54 -12.42 5.88
CA ALA A 58 2.66 -11.48 5.89
C ALA A 58 2.18 -10.03 5.92
N ALA A 59 3.00 -9.19 6.56
CA ALA A 59 2.89 -7.74 6.52
C ALA A 59 4.01 -7.18 5.64
N TYR A 60 3.69 -6.22 4.76
CA TYR A 60 4.61 -5.68 3.77
C TYR A 60 4.88 -4.20 3.98
N PHE A 61 6.15 -3.82 3.88
CA PHE A 61 6.63 -2.47 4.12
C PHE A 61 7.56 -2.08 2.97
N LEU A 62 7.41 -0.88 2.42
CA LEU A 62 8.39 -0.34 1.48
C LEU A 62 9.58 0.24 2.25
N ASP A 63 10.75 -0.35 2.06
CA ASP A 63 12.04 0.29 2.35
C ASP A 63 12.36 1.31 1.24
N ASN A 64 11.92 2.56 1.45
CA ASN A 64 12.13 3.68 0.52
C ASN A 64 13.57 4.24 0.62
N ASN A 65 14.56 3.40 0.34
CA ASN A 65 15.98 3.69 0.50
C ASN A 65 16.61 4.22 -0.79
N PRO A 66 17.24 5.41 -0.79
CA PRO A 66 17.94 5.96 -1.96
C PRO A 66 19.07 5.09 -2.52
N ASN A 67 19.60 4.15 -1.73
CA ASN A 67 20.64 3.21 -2.17
C ASN A 67 20.08 1.88 -2.71
N GLY A 68 18.76 1.75 -2.80
CA GLY A 68 18.08 0.60 -3.39
C GLY A 68 16.85 0.22 -2.59
N SER A 69 15.68 0.36 -3.20
CA SER A 69 14.40 0.05 -2.58
C SER A 69 14.15 -1.45 -2.51
N ALA A 70 13.36 -1.83 -1.50
CA ALA A 70 12.95 -3.20 -1.27
C ALA A 70 11.58 -3.25 -0.59
N ILE A 71 10.88 -4.36 -0.75
CA ILE A 71 9.81 -4.74 0.16
C ILE A 71 10.43 -5.52 1.31
N ILE A 72 10.10 -5.12 2.53
CA ILE A 72 10.32 -5.92 3.74
C ILE A 72 9.01 -6.67 4.01
N ALA A 73 9.03 -7.98 3.82
CA ALA A 73 7.95 -8.87 4.21
C ALA A 73 8.26 -9.46 5.59
N LEU A 74 7.29 -9.42 6.49
CA LEU A 74 7.39 -9.98 7.84
C LEU A 74 6.30 -11.02 8.02
N THR A 75 6.64 -12.19 8.53
CA THR A 75 5.66 -13.20 8.93
C THR A 75 4.80 -12.62 10.06
N VAL A 76 3.49 -12.81 9.96
CA VAL A 76 2.53 -12.53 11.03
C VAL A 76 2.18 -13.86 11.68
N GLY A 77 2.66 -14.05 12.91
CA GLY A 77 2.36 -15.22 13.71
C GLY A 77 0.88 -15.34 14.06
N SER A 78 0.44 -16.52 14.48
CA SER A 78 -0.93 -16.74 14.95
C SER A 78 -1.30 -15.91 16.20
N ASP A 79 -0.29 -15.39 16.89
CA ASP A 79 -0.39 -14.46 18.02
C ASP A 79 -0.41 -12.98 17.59
N GLY A 80 -0.31 -12.71 16.28
CA GLY A 80 -0.25 -11.37 15.69
C GLY A 80 1.12 -10.70 15.76
N LEU A 81 2.16 -11.39 16.25
CA LEU A 81 3.52 -10.84 16.29
C LEU A 81 4.18 -10.89 14.91
N LEU A 82 5.02 -9.89 14.63
CA LEU A 82 5.81 -9.80 13.40
C LEU A 82 7.19 -10.44 13.61
N SER A 83 7.61 -11.33 12.71
CA SER A 83 8.91 -12.00 12.75
C SER A 83 9.53 -12.20 11.36
N ASP A 84 10.76 -12.71 11.33
CA ASP A 84 11.42 -13.24 10.13
C ASP A 84 11.40 -12.29 8.92
N PRO A 85 12.02 -11.09 9.03
CA PRO A 85 12.03 -10.13 7.94
C PRO A 85 12.77 -10.66 6.71
N VAL A 86 12.06 -10.72 5.58
CA VAL A 86 12.61 -11.01 4.26
C VAL A 86 12.67 -9.72 3.45
N ARG A 87 13.84 -9.41 2.88
CA ARG A 87 14.07 -8.22 2.06
C ARG A 87 14.11 -8.60 0.57
N THR A 88 13.13 -8.16 -0.19
CA THR A 88 13.03 -8.41 -1.64
C THR A 88 13.24 -7.11 -2.40
N SER A 89 14.24 -7.06 -3.28
CA SER A 89 14.54 -5.84 -4.07
C SER A 89 13.40 -5.49 -5.03
N THR A 90 13.11 -4.19 -5.14
CA THR A 90 12.18 -3.64 -6.15
C THR A 90 12.86 -3.29 -7.47
N GLY A 91 14.17 -3.52 -7.60
CA GLY A 91 14.92 -3.17 -8.82
C GLY A 91 15.09 -1.67 -9.08
N GLY A 92 14.73 -0.80 -8.12
CA GLY A 92 14.91 0.65 -8.23
C GLY A 92 15.37 1.28 -6.92
N TYR A 93 15.28 2.61 -6.84
CA TYR A 93 15.77 3.43 -5.74
C TYR A 93 14.63 4.21 -5.08
N GLY A 94 14.75 4.42 -3.78
CA GLY A 94 13.87 5.30 -3.02
C GLY A 94 14.27 6.77 -3.12
N ALA A 95 13.50 7.64 -2.50
CA ALA A 95 13.79 9.07 -2.42
C ALA A 95 13.51 9.64 -1.03
N ILE A 96 14.22 10.70 -0.64
CA ILE A 96 14.01 11.42 0.61
C ILE A 96 13.51 12.82 0.26
N SER A 97 12.30 13.16 0.70
CA SER A 97 11.79 14.53 0.63
C SER A 97 12.64 15.51 1.45
N VAL A 98 12.49 16.80 1.19
CA VAL A 98 13.22 17.86 1.89
C VAL A 98 12.29 18.77 2.70
N ASN A 99 12.84 19.40 3.72
CA ASN A 99 12.23 20.50 4.45
C ASN A 99 12.26 21.79 3.61
N PRO A 100 11.50 22.85 3.97
CA PRO A 100 11.52 24.14 3.27
C PRO A 100 12.90 24.82 3.20
N ASP A 101 13.82 24.47 4.10
CA ASP A 101 15.21 24.95 4.08
C ASP A 101 16.15 24.09 3.21
N GLY A 102 15.61 23.09 2.50
CA GLY A 102 16.35 22.17 1.64
C GLY A 102 17.03 21.01 2.37
N SER A 103 16.96 20.95 3.70
CA SER A 103 17.54 19.83 4.46
C SER A 103 16.72 18.53 4.25
N PRO A 104 17.35 17.34 4.23
CA PRO A 104 16.62 16.07 4.12
C PRO A 104 15.62 15.85 5.25
N ARG A 105 14.46 15.27 4.93
CA ARG A 105 13.41 14.85 5.87
C ARG A 105 13.46 13.32 6.04
N PRO A 106 14.20 12.79 7.02
CA PRO A 106 14.41 11.33 7.15
C PRO A 106 13.20 10.58 7.73
N ALA A 107 12.24 11.26 8.35
CA ALA A 107 11.01 10.67 8.85
C ALA A 107 9.87 10.89 7.84
N ASP A 108 9.12 9.84 7.51
CA ASP A 108 8.09 9.87 6.47
C ASP A 108 8.61 10.44 5.14
N THR A 109 9.57 9.71 4.57
CA THR A 109 10.36 10.16 3.42
C THR A 109 9.52 10.42 2.16
N LEU A 110 8.34 9.78 2.05
CA LEU A 110 7.38 10.02 0.97
C LEU A 110 6.34 11.10 1.30
N SER A 111 6.06 11.36 2.58
CA SER A 111 4.98 12.26 3.01
C SER A 111 3.63 11.89 2.39
N SER A 112 3.38 10.59 2.27
CA SER A 112 2.28 9.97 1.53
C SER A 112 1.81 8.67 2.19
N GLN A 113 0.80 8.03 1.59
CA GLN A 113 0.30 6.71 2.00
C GLN A 113 -0.11 5.89 0.77
N GLY A 114 -0.20 4.57 0.93
CA GLY A 114 -0.51 3.65 -0.16
C GLY A 114 0.67 3.40 -1.10
N SER A 115 1.90 3.41 -0.59
CA SER A 115 3.11 3.06 -1.36
C SER A 115 3.25 1.55 -1.59
N VAL A 116 2.45 0.75 -0.89
CA VAL A 116 2.30 -0.70 -1.08
C VAL A 116 0.81 -1.03 -1.13
N THR A 117 0.38 -1.71 -2.17
CA THR A 117 -0.99 -2.19 -2.34
C THR A 117 -0.97 -3.69 -2.61
N VAL A 118 -1.78 -4.44 -1.85
CA VAL A 118 -1.92 -5.89 -1.98
C VAL A 118 -3.35 -6.23 -2.37
N LYS A 119 -3.51 -7.01 -3.44
CA LYS A 119 -4.81 -7.47 -3.96
C LYS A 119 -4.68 -8.91 -4.43
N GLY A 120 -5.36 -9.84 -3.74
CA GLY A 120 -5.15 -11.27 -3.93
C GLY A 120 -3.68 -11.65 -3.71
N ASN A 121 -3.09 -12.33 -4.67
CA ASN A 121 -1.67 -12.71 -4.66
C ASN A 121 -0.78 -11.70 -5.38
N MET A 122 -1.24 -10.47 -5.60
CA MET A 122 -0.45 -9.42 -6.24
C MET A 122 -0.08 -8.34 -5.24
N LEU A 123 1.17 -7.88 -5.31
CA LEU A 123 1.66 -6.73 -4.58
C LEU A 123 2.21 -5.71 -5.56
N PHE A 124 1.77 -4.46 -5.42
CA PHE A 124 2.24 -3.32 -6.17
C PHE A 124 2.98 -2.36 -5.25
N THR A 125 4.10 -1.81 -5.72
CA THR A 125 4.86 -0.81 -4.98
C THR A 125 5.59 0.16 -5.91
N ILE A 126 6.14 1.23 -5.36
CA ILE A 126 6.78 2.30 -6.10
C ILE A 126 8.26 2.44 -5.72
N ASN A 127 9.03 3.04 -6.63
CA ASN A 127 10.42 3.46 -6.42
C ASN A 127 10.50 4.97 -6.65
N ALA A 128 10.37 5.75 -5.57
CA ALA A 128 10.27 7.19 -5.66
C ALA A 128 11.52 7.86 -6.28
N GLY A 129 12.71 7.28 -6.10
CA GLY A 129 13.96 7.82 -6.67
C GLY A 129 14.24 7.37 -8.10
N SER A 130 13.55 6.34 -8.59
CA SER A 130 13.70 5.84 -9.97
C SER A 130 12.53 6.19 -10.89
N ASN A 131 11.47 6.80 -10.35
CA ASN A 131 10.25 7.10 -11.10
C ASN A 131 9.63 5.84 -11.73
N THR A 132 9.59 4.74 -10.97
CA THR A 132 9.02 3.47 -11.44
C THR A 132 8.01 2.87 -10.47
N VAL A 133 7.09 2.08 -11.00
CA VAL A 133 6.20 1.17 -10.26
C VAL A 133 6.56 -0.28 -10.55
N VAL A 134 6.33 -1.17 -9.59
CA VAL A 134 6.74 -2.57 -9.62
C VAL A 134 5.60 -3.46 -9.16
N MET A 135 5.48 -4.62 -9.79
CA MET A 135 4.55 -5.69 -9.44
C MET A 135 5.30 -6.92 -8.96
N PHE A 136 4.76 -7.57 -7.93
CA PHE A 136 5.19 -8.88 -7.44
C PHE A 136 4.00 -9.84 -7.40
N ASN A 137 4.29 -11.11 -7.62
CA ASN A 137 3.43 -12.21 -7.22
C ASN A 137 3.84 -12.68 -5.82
N ILE A 138 2.84 -12.83 -4.95
CA ILE A 138 2.94 -13.40 -3.61
C ILE A 138 2.78 -14.91 -3.76
N ASP A 139 3.71 -15.67 -3.20
CA ASP A 139 3.56 -17.12 -3.10
C ASP A 139 2.50 -17.46 -2.03
N PRO A 140 1.39 -18.12 -2.37
CA PRO A 140 0.33 -18.41 -1.42
C PRO A 140 0.74 -19.43 -0.35
N GLU A 141 1.82 -20.19 -0.55
CA GLU A 141 2.35 -21.13 0.44
C GLU A 141 3.40 -20.47 1.36
N ASP A 142 4.04 -19.40 0.89
CA ASP A 142 4.97 -18.57 1.66
C ASP A 142 4.81 -17.09 1.26
N PRO A 143 3.93 -16.32 1.93
CA PRO A 143 3.67 -14.95 1.54
C PRO A 143 4.87 -14.01 1.72
N THR A 144 5.96 -14.44 2.39
CA THR A 144 7.19 -13.65 2.43
C THR A 144 8.05 -13.79 1.17
N ASN A 145 7.80 -14.84 0.37
CA ASN A 145 8.49 -15.14 -0.87
C ASN A 145 7.86 -14.39 -2.06
N LEU A 146 8.29 -13.15 -2.26
CA LEU A 146 7.84 -12.30 -3.36
C LEU A 146 8.65 -12.55 -4.64
N LYS A 147 7.96 -12.72 -5.77
CA LYS A 147 8.57 -12.84 -7.11
C LYS A 147 8.17 -11.66 -7.99
N MET A 148 9.14 -10.86 -8.44
CA MET A 148 8.87 -9.74 -9.33
C MET A 148 8.25 -10.24 -10.64
N VAL A 149 7.22 -9.55 -11.13
CA VAL A 149 6.57 -9.84 -12.42
C VAL A 149 6.95 -8.73 -13.40
N GLY A 150 7.62 -9.09 -14.49
CA GLY A 150 8.16 -8.12 -15.44
C GLY A 150 9.36 -7.35 -14.89
N ALA A 151 9.50 -6.10 -15.32
CA ALA A 151 10.51 -5.16 -14.87
C ALA A 151 9.84 -3.89 -14.28
N PRO A 152 10.55 -3.09 -13.46
CA PRO A 152 10.05 -1.79 -13.01
C PRO A 152 9.60 -0.93 -14.20
N ALA A 153 8.36 -0.45 -14.16
CA ALA A 153 7.75 0.33 -15.24
C ALA A 153 7.84 1.83 -14.94
N ASP A 154 8.28 2.62 -15.91
CA ASP A 154 8.36 4.09 -15.82
C ASP A 154 6.98 4.70 -15.58
N THR A 155 6.84 5.52 -14.52
CA THR A 155 5.59 6.19 -14.16
C THR A 155 5.29 7.41 -15.01
N MET A 156 6.19 7.80 -15.90
CA MET A 156 6.13 8.97 -16.77
C MET A 156 6.12 10.31 -16.02
N GLY A 157 5.88 10.30 -14.71
CA GLY A 157 6.03 11.42 -13.79
C GLY A 157 7.33 11.33 -13.00
N GLU A 158 7.38 12.04 -11.87
CA GLU A 158 8.50 11.98 -10.94
C GLU A 158 8.01 11.68 -9.52
N VAL A 159 8.86 11.00 -8.74
CA VAL A 159 8.59 10.72 -7.32
C VAL A 159 7.21 10.09 -7.12
N PRO A 160 6.96 8.87 -7.65
CA PRO A 160 5.73 8.15 -7.36
C PRO A 160 5.61 7.93 -5.85
N VAL A 161 4.43 8.22 -5.30
CA VAL A 161 4.21 8.20 -3.84
C VAL A 161 3.09 7.27 -3.40
N SER A 162 2.21 6.85 -4.31
CA SER A 162 1.05 6.03 -4.02
C SER A 162 0.65 5.21 -5.24
N VAL A 163 0.18 3.99 -5.03
CA VAL A 163 -0.34 3.09 -6.07
C VAL A 163 -1.60 2.40 -5.56
N ASP A 164 -2.60 2.26 -6.42
CA ASP A 164 -3.77 1.43 -6.16
C ASP A 164 -4.13 0.57 -7.38
N TYR A 165 -4.87 -0.51 -7.16
CA TYR A 165 -5.25 -1.47 -8.19
C TYR A 165 -6.76 -1.76 -8.16
N SER A 166 -7.37 -1.68 -9.34
CA SER A 166 -8.74 -2.14 -9.60
C SER A 166 -8.69 -3.55 -10.18
N ASP A 167 -9.32 -4.49 -9.48
CA ASP A 167 -9.48 -5.86 -9.95
C ASP A 167 -10.48 -5.97 -11.11
N GLU A 168 -11.53 -5.14 -11.09
CA GLU A 168 -12.54 -5.07 -12.15
C GLU A 168 -11.96 -4.58 -13.48
N LEU A 169 -11.05 -3.60 -13.44
CA LEU A 169 -10.44 -3.00 -14.62
C LEU A 169 -9.10 -3.63 -14.99
N HIS A 170 -8.57 -4.55 -14.17
CA HIS A 170 -7.20 -5.06 -14.27
C HIS A 170 -6.17 -3.95 -14.49
N THR A 171 -6.30 -2.87 -13.70
CA THR A 171 -5.55 -1.63 -13.90
C THR A 171 -4.95 -1.15 -12.59
N ALA A 172 -3.64 -0.91 -12.58
CA ALA A 172 -2.94 -0.23 -11.50
C ALA A 172 -2.70 1.23 -11.88
N CYS A 173 -2.99 2.17 -10.98
CA CYS A 173 -2.70 3.57 -11.19
C CYS A 173 -1.81 4.11 -10.07
N VAL A 174 -0.88 4.99 -10.46
CA VAL A 174 0.17 5.55 -9.63
C VAL A 174 0.00 7.06 -9.58
N LEU A 175 0.14 7.63 -8.39
CA LEU A 175 0.21 9.07 -8.20
C LEU A 175 1.66 9.51 -8.08
N ASP A 176 2.08 10.32 -9.03
CA ASP A 176 3.38 10.96 -9.13
C ASP A 176 3.35 12.36 -8.51
N GLY A 177 4.45 12.72 -7.85
CA GLY A 177 4.67 14.03 -7.25
C GLY A 177 5.82 14.79 -7.92
N GLY A 178 6.69 15.38 -7.10
CA GLY A 178 7.87 16.10 -7.56
C GLY A 178 7.56 17.26 -8.53
N SER A 179 8.53 17.59 -9.38
CA SER A 179 8.40 18.61 -10.43
C SER A 179 7.59 18.15 -11.65
N LYS A 180 7.27 16.86 -11.76
CA LYS A 180 6.44 16.31 -12.83
C LYS A 180 5.28 15.48 -12.26
N PRO A 181 4.32 16.12 -11.58
CA PRO A 181 3.23 15.43 -10.91
C PRO A 181 2.17 14.97 -11.90
N GLY A 182 1.43 13.92 -11.54
CA GLY A 182 0.38 13.39 -12.38
C GLY A 182 -0.11 12.01 -11.95
N VAL A 183 -1.01 11.44 -12.74
CA VAL A 183 -1.47 10.06 -12.57
C VAL A 183 -1.09 9.25 -13.80
N SER A 184 -0.36 8.17 -13.58
CA SER A 184 -0.04 7.17 -14.59
C SER A 184 -0.80 5.88 -14.33
N CYS A 185 -1.29 5.21 -15.37
CA CYS A 185 -2.04 3.97 -15.22
C CYS A 185 -1.44 2.88 -16.11
N PHE A 186 -1.64 1.64 -15.68
CA PHE A 186 -1.01 0.46 -16.25
C PHE A 186 -2.01 -0.68 -16.31
N HIS A 187 -2.08 -1.35 -17.46
CA HIS A 187 -2.71 -2.65 -17.53
C HIS A 187 -1.84 -3.66 -16.78
N VAL A 188 -2.46 -4.49 -15.96
CA VAL A 188 -1.78 -5.52 -15.18
C VAL A 188 -1.83 -6.85 -15.93
N ASP A 189 -0.70 -7.26 -16.49
CA ASP A 189 -0.54 -8.58 -17.11
C ASP A 189 0.20 -9.51 -16.12
N PRO A 190 -0.37 -10.69 -15.78
CA PRO A 190 0.19 -11.58 -14.77
C PRO A 190 1.55 -12.20 -15.14
N TRP A 191 1.98 -12.08 -16.41
CA TRP A 191 3.23 -12.63 -16.90
C TRP A 191 4.23 -11.55 -17.29
N LYS A 192 3.75 -10.46 -17.91
CA LYS A 192 4.59 -9.36 -18.39
C LYS A 192 4.78 -8.25 -17.36
N GLY A 193 3.92 -8.18 -16.34
CA GLY A 193 3.90 -7.13 -15.34
C GLY A 193 3.08 -5.92 -15.82
N LEU A 194 3.59 -4.72 -15.55
CA LEU A 194 2.86 -3.48 -15.76
C LEU A 194 3.09 -2.94 -17.17
N VAL A 195 2.01 -2.81 -17.95
CA VAL A 195 2.04 -2.26 -19.30
C VAL A 195 1.38 -0.88 -19.28
N SER A 196 2.13 0.17 -19.61
CA SER A 196 1.64 1.55 -19.58
C SER A 196 0.37 1.73 -20.42
N GLN A 197 -0.62 2.45 -19.86
CA GLN A 197 -1.87 2.82 -20.51
C GLN A 197 -1.95 4.34 -20.65
N GLY A 198 -1.86 4.81 -21.89
CA GLY A 198 -1.99 6.23 -22.21
C GLY A 198 -0.80 7.06 -21.74
N SER A 199 -1.06 8.35 -21.47
CA SER A 199 -0.05 9.32 -21.02
C SER A 199 -0.27 9.71 -19.56
N LEU A 200 0.73 10.35 -18.95
CA LEU A 200 0.59 10.98 -17.64
C LEU A 200 -0.60 11.95 -17.63
N ARG A 201 -1.57 11.69 -16.75
CA ARG A 201 -2.80 12.48 -16.59
C ARG A 201 -2.52 13.65 -15.64
N SER A 202 -2.93 14.85 -16.06
CA SER A 202 -2.75 16.06 -15.27
C SER A 202 -3.62 16.06 -14.00
N LEU A 203 -3.08 16.58 -12.89
CA LEU A 203 -3.82 16.85 -11.65
C LEU A 203 -4.77 18.06 -11.77
N GLY A 204 -4.82 18.72 -12.93
CA GLY A 204 -5.66 19.90 -13.19
C GLY A 204 -5.06 21.22 -12.70
N TYR A 205 -3.98 21.17 -11.91
CA TYR A 205 -3.21 22.32 -11.48
C TYR A 205 -1.76 21.92 -11.16
N ASP A 206 -0.88 22.91 -11.10
CA ASP A 206 0.53 22.74 -10.77
C ASP A 206 0.78 23.12 -9.30
N PHE A 207 1.45 22.25 -8.55
CA PHE A 207 1.87 22.52 -7.17
C PHE A 207 3.18 23.30 -7.10
N ASN A 208 3.85 23.49 -8.24
CA ASN A 208 5.17 24.10 -8.35
C ASN A 208 6.19 23.46 -7.38
N GLN A 209 6.15 22.14 -7.30
CA GLN A 209 7.04 21.35 -6.44
C GLN A 209 8.40 21.12 -7.08
N THR A 210 9.39 20.81 -6.25
CA THR A 210 10.74 20.41 -6.64
C THR A 210 10.88 18.89 -6.67
N THR A 211 11.96 18.39 -7.28
CA THR A 211 12.43 17.00 -7.10
C THR A 211 13.84 17.04 -6.51
N PRO A 212 14.06 16.59 -5.26
CA PRO A 212 13.10 16.01 -4.32
C PRO A 212 12.00 16.99 -3.85
N PRO A 213 10.81 16.51 -3.46
CA PRO A 213 9.70 17.37 -3.06
C PRO A 213 9.94 18.05 -1.71
N THR A 214 9.48 19.30 -1.60
CA THR A 214 9.43 20.01 -0.33
C THR A 214 8.15 19.66 0.39
N ALA A 215 8.28 18.92 1.49
CA ALA A 215 7.19 18.21 2.15
C ALA A 215 6.98 18.67 3.61
N PRO A 216 5.81 18.43 4.23
CA PRO A 216 4.66 17.67 3.72
C PRO A 216 3.56 18.51 3.07
N ALA A 217 3.63 19.84 3.13
CA ALA A 217 2.58 20.69 2.57
C ALA A 217 2.73 20.81 1.04
N GLY A 218 1.61 20.91 0.33
CA GLY A 218 1.63 21.08 -1.14
C GLY A 218 2.16 19.87 -1.91
N THR A 219 2.02 18.65 -1.37
CA THR A 219 2.48 17.40 -2.01
C THR A 219 1.33 16.47 -2.38
N ALA A 220 1.61 15.52 -3.27
CA ALA A 220 0.76 14.36 -3.49
C ALA A 220 0.62 13.52 -2.20
N SER A 221 -0.56 12.90 -1.98
CA SER A 221 -0.85 12.16 -0.75
C SER A 221 -1.19 10.69 -0.99
N GLN A 222 -2.26 10.42 -1.75
CA GLN A 222 -2.76 9.06 -1.94
C GLN A 222 -3.54 8.97 -3.25
N ILE A 223 -3.48 7.81 -3.88
CA ILE A 223 -4.42 7.43 -4.94
C ILE A 223 -5.29 6.26 -4.49
N ILE A 224 -6.56 6.27 -4.90
CA ILE A 224 -7.49 5.19 -4.57
C ILE A 224 -8.61 5.07 -5.61
N PHE A 225 -8.93 3.85 -6.04
CA PHE A 225 -10.14 3.54 -6.79
C PHE A 225 -11.35 3.52 -5.85
N ASP A 226 -12.51 3.95 -6.33
CA ASP A 226 -13.75 3.66 -5.62
C ASP A 226 -14.05 2.14 -5.62
N PRO A 227 -14.85 1.65 -4.67
CA PRO A 227 -15.14 0.21 -4.57
C PRO A 227 -15.76 -0.41 -5.82
N ASP A 228 -16.46 0.39 -6.64
CA ASP A 228 -17.11 -0.02 -7.89
C ASP A 228 -16.23 0.21 -9.14
N SER A 229 -14.97 0.64 -8.97
CA SER A 229 -14.05 0.96 -10.06
C SER A 229 -14.60 1.93 -11.13
N LYS A 230 -15.51 2.83 -10.78
CA LYS A 230 -16.09 3.88 -11.65
C LYS A 230 -15.33 5.21 -11.56
N ALA A 231 -14.54 5.40 -10.51
CA ALA A 231 -13.76 6.59 -10.28
C ALA A 231 -12.41 6.26 -9.65
N LEU A 232 -11.42 7.06 -10.00
CA LEU A 232 -10.10 7.08 -9.37
C LEU A 232 -9.91 8.44 -8.72
N PHE A 233 -9.51 8.47 -7.46
CA PHE A 233 -9.30 9.69 -6.69
C PHE A 233 -7.82 9.89 -6.39
N ALA A 234 -7.29 11.06 -6.75
CA ALA A 234 -6.00 11.54 -6.27
C ALA A 234 -6.22 12.57 -5.16
N ILE A 235 -5.69 12.30 -3.98
CA ILE A 235 -5.79 13.15 -2.79
C ILE A 235 -4.49 13.94 -2.65
N LEU A 236 -4.62 15.25 -2.49
CA LEU A 236 -3.52 16.20 -2.59
C LEU A 236 -3.52 17.13 -1.37
N LYS A 237 -2.34 17.32 -0.76
CA LYS A 237 -2.17 18.17 0.42
C LYS A 237 -2.12 19.64 0.00
N GLY A 238 -2.77 20.49 0.78
CA GLY A 238 -2.72 21.94 0.59
C GLY A 238 -1.42 22.57 1.14
N TYR A 239 -1.22 23.84 0.82
CA TYR A 239 -0.17 24.70 1.35
C TYR A 239 -0.78 26.07 1.70
N ALA A 240 -0.60 26.52 2.94
CA ALA A 240 -1.20 27.78 3.41
C ALA A 240 -0.32 29.02 3.14
N GLY A 241 0.94 28.84 2.72
CA GLY A 241 1.84 29.95 2.42
C GLY A 241 1.53 30.60 1.06
N PRO A 242 2.20 31.69 0.68
CA PRO A 242 1.95 32.38 -0.57
C PRO A 242 2.70 31.71 -1.76
N PRO A 243 2.01 31.36 -2.88
CA PRO A 243 0.55 31.36 -3.07
C PRO A 243 -0.11 30.17 -2.37
N ALA A 244 -1.29 30.40 -1.79
CA ALA A 244 -2.01 29.35 -1.08
C ALA A 244 -2.55 28.32 -2.08
N ILE A 245 -2.34 27.03 -1.77
CA ILE A 245 -2.82 25.90 -2.55
C ILE A 245 -3.84 25.15 -1.68
N PRO A 246 -5.12 25.05 -2.09
CA PRO A 246 -6.10 24.27 -1.34
C PRO A 246 -5.75 22.78 -1.40
N GLY A 247 -5.98 22.08 -0.29
CA GLY A 247 -6.04 20.61 -0.33
C GLY A 247 -7.21 20.18 -1.21
N SER A 248 -6.98 19.19 -2.07
CA SER A 248 -7.93 18.85 -3.13
C SER A 248 -8.06 17.33 -3.30
N VAL A 249 -9.22 16.91 -3.80
CA VAL A 249 -9.44 15.56 -4.32
C VAL A 249 -9.76 15.70 -5.80
N VAL A 250 -8.90 15.14 -6.65
CA VAL A 250 -9.09 15.13 -8.10
C VAL A 250 -9.70 13.79 -8.48
N ALA A 251 -10.89 13.83 -9.06
CA ALA A 251 -11.60 12.65 -9.51
C ALA A 251 -11.39 12.43 -11.01
N TYR A 252 -11.05 11.21 -11.36
CA TYR A 252 -10.88 10.75 -12.73
C TYR A 252 -11.96 9.73 -13.03
N LYS A 253 -12.63 9.88 -14.17
CA LYS A 253 -13.42 8.78 -14.71
C LYS A 253 -12.49 7.63 -15.09
N THR A 254 -12.85 6.43 -14.70
CA THR A 254 -12.25 5.18 -15.18
C THR A 254 -12.97 4.76 -16.47
N GLU A 255 -12.22 4.23 -17.42
CA GLU A 255 -12.74 3.75 -18.71
C GLU A 255 -12.50 2.25 -18.85
#